data_AF-A0A315VI32-F1
#
_entry.id   AF-A0A315VI32-F1
#
_cell.length_a   1.000
_cell.length_b   1.000
_cell.length_c   1.000
_cell.angle_alpha   90.00
_cell.angle_beta   90.00
_cell.angle_gamma   90.00
#
_symmetry.space_group_name_H-M   'P 1'
#
loop_
_entity.id
_entity.type
_entity.pdbx_description
1 polymer ?
#
loop_
_entity_poly.entity_id
_entity_poly.type
_entity_poly.pdbx_seq_one_letter_code
_entity_poly.pdbx_strand_id
1 'polypeptide(L)'
;MLYTAGSINFLGLIKNFQRHGKNALKTEEKHSWLSDPDMISIHLAEISKISKTNEDDSMLLFLTENAVEERHRLRLSRVVRVCKSDLGGLRTLQKKWTSFLKAHLDCPFGGMPSQSLVEDVFLLRNEKNLLDSVFYATFTSNLETSSSCSQSAVCAYKLSDIQQVFKGNFLTMTDSGCWVKYTEEVPNPYPENMLFTAGSLDALGKKPAFQKHTDNVIKTEEGVKFLSEPTMVSIHMAEISNHSENNEDDNVFLFFIEDSLESQHQTRLSRVARVCKSDVGGSTIMRNRFVSFLKARLDCPFGDVGAAALVQDVFFLRDKNNIKNSLFYATFISNKNPSSTCSQSAVCAYRLSDIRHVFTGGLVSRSPSGSWTTVTEPFPPLYLHTVSTKTRTI
;
A
#
# COMPACT_ATOMS: atom_id res chain seq x y z
N MET A 1 11.26 -13.85 18.81
CA MET A 1 10.46 -12.60 18.83
C MET A 1 9.20 -12.87 19.62
N LEU A 2 8.78 -11.95 20.49
CA LEU A 2 7.61 -12.13 21.36
C LEU A 2 6.43 -11.33 20.81
N TYR A 3 5.25 -11.95 20.75
CA TYR A 3 4.00 -11.31 20.38
C TYR A 3 3.08 -11.28 21.59
N THR A 4 2.43 -10.15 21.83
CA THR A 4 1.52 -9.95 22.96
C THR A 4 0.28 -9.21 22.50
N ALA A 5 -0.88 -9.57 23.02
CA ALA A 5 -2.11 -8.82 22.87
C ALA A 5 -2.72 -8.57 24.25
N GLY A 6 -2.99 -7.31 24.58
CA GLY A 6 -3.51 -6.98 25.90
C GLY A 6 -3.46 -5.48 26.17
N SER A 7 -3.77 -5.09 27.41
CA SER A 7 -3.71 -3.68 27.80
C SER A 7 -2.27 -3.18 27.88
N ILE A 8 -2.06 -1.95 27.43
CA ILE A 8 -0.78 -1.25 27.48
C ILE A 8 -0.78 -0.07 28.45
N ASN A 9 -1.90 0.18 29.14
CA ASN A 9 -2.02 1.26 30.11
C ASN A 9 -2.60 0.72 31.44
N PHE A 10 -2.31 1.44 32.52
CA PHE A 10 -2.73 1.04 33.87
C PHE A 10 -4.26 0.86 34.00
N LEU A 11 -5.04 1.66 33.27
CA LEU A 11 -6.50 1.65 33.34
C LEU A 11 -7.16 0.52 32.54
N GLY A 12 -6.41 -0.30 31.79
CA GLY A 12 -7.01 -1.38 30.98
C GLY A 12 -7.66 -0.91 29.67
N LEU A 13 -7.81 0.41 29.46
CA LEU A 13 -8.61 1.00 28.39
C LEU A 13 -7.98 0.92 27.00
N ILE A 14 -6.65 0.94 26.93
CA ILE A 14 -5.93 0.90 25.64
C ILE A 14 -5.34 -0.49 25.50
N LYS A 15 -5.82 -1.24 24.53
CA LYS A 15 -5.36 -2.61 24.22
C LYS A 15 -4.69 -2.62 22.85
N ASN A 16 -3.55 -3.30 22.76
CA ASN A 16 -2.78 -3.42 21.53
C ASN A 16 -2.41 -4.86 21.25
N PHE A 17 -2.31 -5.18 19.96
CA PHE A 17 -1.58 -6.34 19.48
C PHE A 17 -0.20 -5.90 18.98
N GLN A 18 0.86 -6.43 19.57
CA GLN A 18 2.22 -5.92 19.36
C GLN A 18 3.28 -7.02 19.35
N ARG A 19 4.35 -6.77 18.60
CA ARG A 19 5.58 -7.57 18.56
C ARG A 19 6.69 -6.79 19.24
N HIS A 20 7.43 -7.48 20.10
CA HIS A 20 8.58 -6.95 20.84
C HIS A 20 9.90 -7.35 20.18
N GLY A 21 10.91 -6.49 20.35
CA GLY A 21 12.29 -6.71 19.89
C GLY A 21 12.77 -5.65 18.89
N LYS A 22 13.77 -6.02 18.07
CA LYS A 22 14.48 -5.10 17.16
C LYS A 22 13.56 -4.42 16.13
N ASN A 23 12.50 -5.09 15.71
CA ASN A 23 11.47 -4.57 14.80
C ASN A 23 10.12 -4.51 15.52
N ALA A 24 10.01 -3.69 16.56
CA ALA A 24 8.78 -3.58 17.33
C ALA A 24 7.65 -2.99 16.48
N LEU A 25 6.50 -3.67 16.45
CA LEU A 25 5.29 -3.25 15.75
C LEU A 25 4.10 -3.31 16.69
N LYS A 26 3.15 -2.39 16.51
CA LYS A 26 1.89 -2.38 17.26
C LYS A 26 0.70 -2.03 16.37
N THR A 27 -0.50 -2.28 16.86
CA THR A 27 -1.74 -1.80 16.23
C THR A 27 -1.85 -0.27 16.21
N GLU A 28 -2.59 0.26 15.24
CA GLU A 28 -2.90 1.68 15.18
C GLU A 28 -3.98 2.06 16.20
N GLU A 29 -3.88 3.26 16.77
CA GLU A 29 -4.82 3.76 17.78
C GLU A 29 -6.05 4.36 17.10
N LYS A 30 -6.78 3.52 16.33
CA LYS A 30 -8.01 3.86 15.61
C LYS A 30 -9.10 2.84 15.92
N HIS A 31 -10.33 3.33 16.12
CA HIS A 31 -11.51 2.48 16.35
C HIS A 31 -11.77 1.47 15.22
N SER A 32 -11.41 1.81 13.96
CA SER A 32 -11.55 0.88 12.83
C SER A 32 -10.61 -0.33 12.91
N TRP A 33 -9.51 -0.24 13.66
CA TRP A 33 -8.59 -1.35 13.89
C TRP A 33 -9.09 -2.24 15.01
N LEU A 34 -9.24 -1.65 16.20
CA LEU A 34 -9.71 -2.33 17.40
C LEU A 34 -10.66 -1.41 18.16
N SER A 35 -11.84 -1.92 18.52
CA SER A 35 -12.87 -1.15 19.23
C SER A 35 -13.25 -1.84 20.54
N ASP A 36 -12.62 -1.41 21.65
CA ASP A 36 -12.79 -2.01 22.98
C ASP A 36 -12.67 -3.55 22.98
N PRO A 37 -11.54 -4.09 22.47
CA PRO A 37 -11.41 -5.51 22.23
C PRO A 37 -11.18 -6.30 23.54
N ASP A 38 -11.61 -7.55 23.65
CA ASP A 38 -11.06 -8.51 24.62
C ASP A 38 -10.20 -9.53 23.89
N MET A 39 -8.93 -9.59 24.27
CA MET A 39 -7.93 -10.44 23.62
C MET A 39 -8.02 -11.84 24.20
N ILE A 40 -8.30 -12.83 23.36
CA ILE A 40 -8.50 -14.22 23.79
C ILE A 40 -7.19 -15.00 23.67
N SER A 41 -6.68 -15.18 22.46
CA SER A 41 -5.51 -16.02 22.22
C SER A 41 -4.72 -15.63 20.96
N ILE A 42 -3.44 -16.00 20.92
CA ILE A 42 -2.56 -15.82 19.75
C ILE A 42 -2.03 -17.17 19.32
N HIS A 43 -2.10 -17.48 18.02
CA HIS A 43 -1.59 -18.71 17.42
C HIS A 43 -0.69 -18.42 16.22
N LEU A 44 0.41 -19.16 16.10
CA LEU A 44 1.29 -19.13 14.93
C LEU A 44 0.83 -20.16 13.88
N ALA A 45 0.61 -19.69 12.66
CA ALA A 45 0.39 -20.49 11.46
C ALA A 45 1.65 -20.45 10.56
N GLU A 46 2.43 -21.52 10.59
CA GLU A 46 3.71 -21.67 9.85
C GLU A 46 3.50 -22.07 8.38
N ILE A 47 2.84 -21.21 7.61
CA ILE A 47 2.42 -21.48 6.21
C ILE A 47 3.63 -21.75 5.31
N SER A 48 4.75 -21.06 5.58
CA SER A 48 5.99 -21.15 4.79
C SER A 48 6.62 -22.55 4.73
N LYS A 49 6.29 -23.44 5.67
CA LYS A 49 6.83 -24.81 5.71
C LYS A 49 6.23 -25.75 4.67
N ILE A 50 5.09 -25.39 4.06
CA ILE A 50 4.28 -26.31 3.24
C ILE A 50 3.91 -25.71 1.88
N SER A 51 3.82 -24.38 1.78
CA SER A 51 3.49 -23.74 0.51
C SER A 51 4.67 -23.87 -0.48
N LYS A 52 4.38 -24.38 -1.69
CA LYS A 52 5.32 -24.30 -2.84
C LYS A 52 5.47 -22.88 -3.37
N THR A 53 4.55 -22.00 -2.98
CA THR A 53 4.58 -20.55 -3.13
C THR A 53 5.27 -19.95 -1.91
N ASN A 54 6.05 -18.87 -2.04
CA ASN A 54 6.73 -18.20 -0.91
C ASN A 54 5.73 -17.44 0.01
N GLU A 55 4.68 -18.09 0.52
CA GLU A 55 3.72 -17.49 1.46
C GLU A 55 4.37 -17.36 2.86
N ASP A 56 4.24 -16.18 3.49
CA ASP A 56 4.82 -15.89 4.80
C ASP A 56 4.02 -16.53 5.96
N ASP A 57 4.72 -16.84 7.05
CA ASP A 57 4.09 -17.27 8.29
C ASP A 57 3.16 -16.18 8.82
N SER A 58 2.05 -16.58 9.45
CA SER A 58 1.07 -15.63 9.97
C SER A 58 0.83 -15.83 11.46
N MET A 59 0.66 -14.73 12.18
CA MET A 59 0.16 -14.73 13.56
C MET A 59 -1.33 -14.43 13.52
N LEU A 60 -2.13 -15.33 14.10
CA LEU A 60 -3.56 -15.20 14.23
C LEU A 60 -3.90 -14.79 15.66
N LEU A 61 -4.68 -13.73 15.82
CA LEU A 61 -5.19 -13.26 17.12
C LEU A 61 -6.70 -13.42 17.12
N PHE A 62 -7.23 -14.11 18.12
CA PHE A 62 -8.66 -14.22 18.37
C PHE A 62 -9.08 -13.23 19.45
N LEU A 63 -10.16 -12.50 19.21
CA LEU A 63 -10.65 -11.46 20.12
C LEU A 63 -12.16 -11.29 20.00
N THR A 64 -12.78 -10.64 20.98
CA THR A 64 -14.10 -10.02 20.81
C THR A 64 -13.96 -8.50 20.77
N GLU A 65 -14.83 -7.79 20.08
CA GLU A 65 -14.81 -6.31 20.07
C GLU A 65 -16.20 -5.73 19.78
N ASN A 66 -16.37 -4.44 20.02
CA ASN A 66 -17.58 -3.72 19.62
C ASN A 66 -17.56 -3.53 18.09
N ALA A 67 -18.59 -4.02 17.40
CA ALA A 67 -18.74 -3.87 15.96
C ALA A 67 -18.79 -2.38 15.59
N VAL A 68 -17.94 -1.99 14.65
CA VAL A 68 -17.92 -0.63 14.10
C VAL A 68 -18.75 -0.53 12.83
N GLU A 69 -19.05 -1.68 12.21
CA GLU A 69 -19.87 -1.80 11.02
C GLU A 69 -21.37 -1.86 11.29
N GLU A 70 -21.76 -2.16 12.52
CA GLU A 70 -23.16 -2.26 12.93
C GLU A 70 -23.62 -0.99 13.64
N ARG A 71 -24.86 -0.56 13.36
CA ARG A 71 -25.45 0.62 14.03
C ARG A 71 -25.82 0.34 15.48
N HIS A 72 -26.11 -0.93 15.78
CA HIS A 72 -26.37 -1.39 17.12
C HIS A 72 -25.03 -1.73 17.78
N ARG A 73 -24.88 -1.40 19.08
CA ARG A 73 -23.69 -1.72 19.89
C ARG A 73 -23.61 -3.23 20.13
N LEU A 74 -23.38 -3.99 19.06
CA LEU A 74 -23.21 -5.43 19.08
C LEU A 74 -21.75 -5.74 19.32
N ARG A 75 -21.49 -6.72 20.19
CA ARG A 75 -20.16 -7.28 20.37
C ARG A 75 -20.02 -8.50 19.47
N LEU A 76 -18.91 -8.59 18.73
CA LEU A 76 -18.67 -9.64 17.75
C LEU A 76 -17.35 -10.35 18.04
N SER A 77 -17.31 -11.64 17.70
CA SER A 77 -16.10 -12.46 17.70
C SER A 77 -15.28 -12.22 16.44
N ARG A 78 -13.96 -12.11 16.55
CA ARG A 78 -13.06 -11.81 15.44
C ARG A 78 -11.85 -12.72 15.41
N VAL A 79 -11.35 -12.92 14.20
CA VAL A 79 -9.99 -13.37 13.95
C VAL A 79 -9.22 -12.27 13.23
N VAL A 80 -8.02 -12.00 13.71
CA VAL A 80 -7.07 -11.04 13.17
C VAL A 80 -5.87 -11.78 12.61
N ARG A 81 -5.34 -11.35 11.46
CA ARG A 81 -4.10 -11.86 10.87
C ARG A 81 -3.07 -10.73 10.77
N VAL A 82 -1.82 -11.07 11.07
CA VAL A 82 -0.62 -10.30 10.66
C VAL A 82 0.45 -11.24 10.13
N CYS A 83 1.25 -10.77 9.18
CA CYS A 83 2.41 -11.48 8.65
C CYS A 83 3.58 -11.41 9.64
N LYS A 84 4.31 -12.51 9.80
CA LYS A 84 5.47 -12.59 10.71
C LYS A 84 6.61 -11.70 10.22
N SER A 85 6.81 -11.60 8.91
CA SER A 85 7.84 -10.80 8.26
C SER A 85 7.53 -9.30 8.19
N ASP A 86 6.33 -8.87 8.61
CA ASP A 86 5.92 -7.46 8.60
C ASP A 86 6.96 -6.57 9.30
N LEU A 87 7.34 -5.45 8.67
CA LEU A 87 8.32 -4.48 9.17
C LEU A 87 7.70 -3.10 9.48
N GLY A 88 6.41 -2.97 9.24
CA GLY A 88 5.66 -1.72 9.28
C GLY A 88 5.93 -0.82 8.09
N GLY A 89 5.21 0.31 8.06
CA GLY A 89 5.29 1.23 6.94
C GLY A 89 6.44 2.24 7.08
N LEU A 90 6.95 2.70 5.94
CA LEU A 90 8.08 3.63 5.90
C LEU A 90 7.68 5.09 6.19
N ARG A 91 6.44 5.49 5.85
CA ARG A 91 5.92 6.87 6.01
C ARG A 91 4.63 6.87 6.82
N THR A 92 3.59 6.24 6.29
CA THR A 92 2.35 5.91 7.00
C THR A 92 2.56 4.59 7.73
N LEU A 93 1.90 4.37 8.87
CA LEU A 93 2.03 3.15 9.67
C LEU A 93 3.46 2.84 10.14
N GLN A 94 4.27 3.87 10.41
CA GLN A 94 5.61 3.70 11.00
C GLN A 94 5.53 2.98 12.35
N LYS A 95 6.26 1.85 12.46
CA LYS A 95 6.21 0.95 13.62
C LYS A 95 4.81 0.40 13.91
N LYS A 96 3.94 0.36 12.90
CA LYS A 96 2.60 -0.21 12.95
C LYS A 96 2.47 -1.34 11.96
N TRP A 97 1.60 -2.30 12.22
CA TRP A 97 1.34 -3.40 11.28
C TRP A 97 0.90 -2.89 9.90
N THR A 98 1.50 -3.38 8.82
CA THR A 98 0.99 -3.14 7.45
C THR A 98 0.17 -4.30 6.91
N SER A 99 0.26 -5.46 7.56
CA SER A 99 -0.44 -6.71 7.21
C SER A 99 -1.65 -7.02 8.11
N PHE A 100 -2.08 -6.06 8.93
CA PHE A 100 -3.22 -6.24 9.84
C PHE A 100 -4.53 -6.36 9.05
N LEU A 101 -5.15 -7.52 9.14
CA LEU A 101 -6.49 -7.80 8.62
C LEU A 101 -7.35 -8.40 9.73
N LYS A 102 -8.65 -8.12 9.72
CA LYS A 102 -9.62 -8.72 10.65
C LYS A 102 -10.88 -9.19 9.95
N ALA A 103 -11.46 -10.27 10.43
CA ALA A 103 -12.68 -10.86 9.91
C ALA A 103 -13.62 -11.27 11.05
N HIS A 104 -14.92 -11.32 10.74
CA HIS A 104 -15.93 -11.86 11.66
C HIS A 104 -15.74 -13.37 11.84
N LEU A 105 -15.87 -13.85 13.07
CA LEU A 105 -15.82 -15.26 13.43
C LEU A 105 -17.22 -15.74 13.85
N ASP A 106 -17.98 -16.22 12.85
CA ASP A 106 -19.36 -16.66 13.02
C ASP A 106 -19.46 -18.04 13.68
N CYS A 107 -20.26 -18.15 14.75
CA CYS A 107 -20.67 -19.44 15.33
C CYS A 107 -22.20 -19.42 15.57
N PRO A 108 -22.99 -20.00 14.64
CA PRO A 108 -24.44 -19.91 14.69
C PRO A 108 -25.03 -20.93 15.68
N PHE A 109 -25.41 -20.46 16.87
CA PHE A 109 -26.19 -21.23 17.85
C PHE A 109 -27.06 -20.28 18.70
N GLY A 110 -28.15 -20.81 19.28
CA GLY A 110 -28.98 -20.05 20.23
C GLY A 110 -30.10 -19.15 19.67
N GLY A 111 -30.50 -19.32 18.41
CA GLY A 111 -31.62 -18.57 17.81
C GLY A 111 -31.27 -17.12 17.41
N MET A 112 -32.06 -16.49 16.54
CA MET A 112 -31.79 -15.12 16.09
C MET A 112 -32.43 -14.05 16.99
N PRO A 113 -31.75 -12.91 17.25
CA PRO A 113 -30.35 -12.59 17.02
C PRO A 113 -29.52 -12.82 18.30
N SER A 114 -28.66 -13.84 18.32
CA SER A 114 -27.76 -14.14 19.43
C SER A 114 -26.35 -13.57 19.20
N GLN A 115 -25.79 -12.89 20.21
CA GLN A 115 -24.38 -12.50 20.20
C GLN A 115 -23.56 -13.70 20.67
N SER A 116 -22.90 -14.40 19.75
CA SER A 116 -21.99 -15.50 20.05
C SER A 116 -20.57 -14.96 20.25
N LEU A 117 -20.11 -14.93 21.49
CA LEU A 117 -18.81 -14.38 21.88
C LEU A 117 -17.81 -15.51 22.14
N VAL A 118 -16.65 -15.43 21.50
CA VAL A 118 -15.56 -16.41 21.67
C VAL A 118 -14.90 -16.24 23.03
N GLU A 119 -14.70 -17.34 23.73
CA GLU A 119 -14.09 -17.40 25.07
C GLU A 119 -12.67 -17.99 25.04
N ASP A 120 -12.46 -19.01 24.21
CA ASP A 120 -11.17 -19.70 24.08
C ASP A 120 -11.04 -20.35 22.71
N VAL A 121 -9.79 -20.55 22.27
CA VAL A 121 -9.46 -21.12 20.97
C VAL A 121 -8.28 -22.09 21.09
N PHE A 122 -8.50 -23.30 20.58
CA PHE A 122 -7.51 -24.36 20.51
C PHE A 122 -7.19 -24.71 19.05
N LEU A 123 -5.91 -24.82 18.71
CA LEU A 123 -5.46 -25.23 17.38
C LEU A 123 -5.11 -26.71 17.37
N LEU A 124 -5.92 -27.51 16.68
CA LEU A 124 -5.59 -28.88 16.31
C LEU A 124 -4.76 -28.87 15.02
N ARG A 125 -3.45 -29.07 15.16
CA ARG A 125 -2.53 -29.09 14.02
C ARG A 125 -2.62 -30.40 13.25
N ASN A 126 -2.72 -30.30 11.93
CA ASN A 126 -2.52 -31.43 11.03
C ASN A 126 -1.05 -31.49 10.61
N GLU A 127 -0.36 -32.56 11.00
CA GLU A 127 1.08 -32.72 10.78
C GLU A 127 1.48 -32.88 9.31
N LYS A 128 0.55 -33.32 8.44
CA LYS A 128 0.81 -33.56 7.02
C LYS A 128 0.48 -32.35 6.15
N ASN A 129 -0.58 -31.63 6.49
CA ASN A 129 -1.00 -30.44 5.76
C ASN A 129 -1.51 -29.38 6.75
N LEU A 130 -0.70 -28.34 7.00
CA LEU A 130 -1.06 -27.29 7.94
C LEU A 130 -2.35 -26.56 7.54
N LEU A 131 -2.66 -26.43 6.25
CA LEU A 131 -3.89 -25.79 5.77
C LEU A 131 -5.16 -26.54 6.20
N ASP A 132 -5.04 -27.85 6.44
CA ASP A 132 -6.10 -28.69 6.97
C ASP A 132 -6.14 -28.68 8.51
N SER A 133 -5.30 -27.88 9.18
CA SER A 133 -5.39 -27.67 10.63
C SER A 133 -6.68 -26.96 10.99
N VAL A 134 -7.23 -27.29 12.16
CA VAL A 134 -8.55 -26.84 12.58
C VAL A 134 -8.44 -26.08 13.89
N PHE A 135 -8.98 -24.87 13.93
CA PHE A 135 -9.23 -24.13 15.15
C PHE A 135 -10.58 -24.54 15.73
N TYR A 136 -10.58 -25.07 16.94
CA TYR A 136 -11.77 -25.26 17.75
C TYR A 136 -11.91 -24.06 18.66
N ALA A 137 -13.04 -23.37 18.61
CA ALA A 137 -13.30 -22.20 19.44
C ALA A 137 -14.58 -22.41 20.25
N THR A 138 -14.53 -22.10 21.54
CA THR A 138 -15.66 -22.14 22.45
C THR A 138 -16.34 -20.78 22.47
N PHE A 139 -17.67 -20.77 22.36
CA PHE A 139 -18.46 -19.55 22.37
C PHE A 139 -19.50 -19.60 23.49
N THR A 140 -19.82 -18.42 24.02
CA THR A 140 -20.96 -18.21 24.90
C THR A 140 -21.97 -17.29 24.20
N SER A 141 -23.25 -17.49 24.49
CA SER A 141 -24.28 -16.54 24.09
C SER A 141 -25.17 -16.19 25.28
N ASN A 142 -25.35 -14.88 25.48
CA ASN A 142 -26.23 -14.32 26.50
C ASN A 142 -27.51 -13.85 25.80
N LEU A 143 -28.62 -14.57 26.01
CA LEU A 143 -29.94 -14.10 25.61
C LEU A 143 -30.35 -12.96 26.56
N GLU A 144 -30.30 -11.72 26.07
CA GLU A 144 -30.93 -10.63 26.79
C GLU A 144 -32.44 -10.82 26.79
N THR A 145 -32.99 -10.85 28.01
CA THR A 145 -34.40 -10.81 28.42
C THR A 145 -35.08 -12.17 28.72
N SER A 146 -35.27 -12.40 30.03
CA SER A 146 -36.23 -13.30 30.69
C SER A 146 -35.89 -14.78 30.96
N SER A 147 -34.75 -15.32 30.51
CA SER A 147 -34.30 -16.65 30.97
C SER A 147 -32.79 -16.70 31.16
N SER A 148 -32.35 -17.02 32.37
CA SER A 148 -30.97 -17.06 32.85
C SER A 148 -30.18 -18.28 32.35
N CYS A 149 -30.37 -18.69 31.09
CA CYS A 149 -29.62 -19.78 30.48
C CYS A 149 -28.60 -19.22 29.47
N SER A 150 -27.35 -19.08 29.91
CA SER A 150 -26.22 -18.93 28.98
C SER A 150 -26.08 -20.23 28.20
N GLN A 151 -25.98 -20.11 26.88
CA GLN A 151 -25.69 -21.25 26.01
C GLN A 151 -24.23 -21.23 25.62
N SER A 152 -23.65 -22.40 25.42
CA SER A 152 -22.29 -22.52 24.90
C SER A 152 -22.25 -23.47 23.72
N ALA A 153 -21.35 -23.19 22.78
CA ALA A 153 -21.09 -24.06 21.64
C ALA A 153 -19.60 -24.13 21.35
N VAL A 154 -19.23 -25.17 20.60
CA VAL A 154 -17.88 -25.30 20.04
C VAL A 154 -18.02 -25.29 18.52
N CYS A 155 -17.39 -24.31 17.87
CA CYS A 155 -17.30 -24.24 16.42
C CYS A 155 -15.89 -24.59 15.95
N ALA A 156 -15.80 -25.19 14.76
CA ALA A 156 -14.56 -25.63 14.15
C ALA A 156 -14.30 -24.87 12.85
N TYR A 157 -13.10 -24.32 12.69
CA TYR A 157 -12.70 -23.48 11.55
C TYR A 157 -11.41 -24.02 10.95
N LYS A 158 -11.42 -24.35 9.65
CA LYS A 158 -10.19 -24.74 8.97
C LYS A 158 -9.30 -23.52 8.71
N LEU A 159 -7.99 -23.71 8.81
CA LEU A 159 -7.03 -22.66 8.48
C LEU A 159 -7.17 -22.21 7.01
N SER A 160 -7.45 -23.14 6.08
CA SER A 160 -7.73 -22.83 4.66
C SER A 160 -8.86 -21.81 4.48
N ASP A 161 -9.95 -21.97 5.24
CA ASP A 161 -11.15 -21.16 5.10
C ASP A 161 -10.90 -19.76 5.65
N ILE A 162 -10.20 -19.67 6.80
CA ILE A 162 -9.74 -18.40 7.37
C ILE A 162 -8.85 -17.65 6.37
N GLN A 163 -7.90 -18.35 5.72
CA GLN A 163 -7.05 -17.74 4.70
C GLN A 163 -7.85 -17.25 3.49
N GLN A 164 -8.84 -18.02 3.03
CA GLN A 164 -9.69 -17.63 1.91
C GLN A 164 -10.49 -16.37 2.21
N VAL A 165 -11.00 -16.21 3.43
CA VAL A 165 -11.69 -14.98 3.86
C VAL A 165 -10.76 -13.77 3.80
N PHE A 166 -9.51 -13.91 4.22
CA PHE A 166 -8.52 -12.82 4.12
C PHE A 166 -8.08 -12.50 2.69
N LYS A 167 -8.32 -13.41 1.74
CA LYS A 167 -8.17 -13.17 0.28
C LYS A 167 -9.47 -12.65 -0.37
N GLY A 168 -10.50 -12.37 0.42
CA GLY A 168 -11.79 -11.88 -0.02
C GLY A 168 -11.88 -10.35 -0.11
N ASN A 169 -13.11 -9.84 -0.21
CA ASN A 169 -13.37 -8.41 -0.33
C ASN A 169 -13.25 -7.70 1.02
N PHE A 170 -12.72 -6.47 0.99
CA PHE A 170 -12.66 -5.60 2.15
C PHE A 170 -13.98 -4.86 2.39
N LEU A 171 -14.15 -4.32 3.59
CA LEU A 171 -15.19 -3.33 3.86
C LEU A 171 -14.59 -1.93 3.77
N THR A 172 -15.35 -0.98 3.22
CA THR A 172 -15.01 0.44 3.21
C THR A 172 -16.17 1.24 3.79
N MET A 173 -15.87 2.41 4.35
CA MET A 173 -16.86 3.34 4.86
C MET A 173 -17.21 4.35 3.75
N THR A 174 -18.49 4.52 3.48
CA THR A 174 -19.00 5.56 2.57
C THR A 174 -18.93 6.93 3.22
N ASP A 175 -19.06 8.00 2.41
CA ASP A 175 -19.16 9.38 2.92
C ASP A 175 -20.35 9.58 3.88
N SER A 176 -21.38 8.74 3.75
CA SER A 176 -22.54 8.68 4.65
C SER A 176 -22.29 7.90 5.96
N GLY A 177 -21.05 7.43 6.18
CA GLY A 177 -20.66 6.69 7.39
C GLY A 177 -21.17 5.24 7.44
N CYS A 178 -21.65 4.69 6.31
CA CYS A 178 -22.11 3.30 6.24
C CYS A 178 -21.00 2.38 5.74
N TRP A 179 -20.90 1.19 6.31
CA TRP A 179 -19.94 0.19 5.85
C TRP A 179 -20.54 -0.60 4.69
N VAL A 180 -19.78 -0.68 3.60
CA VAL A 180 -20.16 -1.42 2.38
C VAL A 180 -18.99 -2.29 1.92
N LYS A 181 -19.30 -3.35 1.18
CA LYS A 181 -18.25 -4.14 0.52
C LYS A 181 -17.51 -3.24 -0.45
N TYR A 182 -16.19 -3.22 -0.33
CA TYR A 182 -15.30 -2.58 -1.28
C TYR A 182 -15.36 -3.39 -2.58
N THR A 183 -15.95 -2.80 -3.61
CA THR A 183 -16.13 -3.41 -4.94
C THR A 183 -15.24 -2.78 -6.00
N GLU A 184 -14.42 -1.81 -5.62
CA GLU A 184 -13.43 -1.20 -6.50
C GLU A 184 -12.15 -2.06 -6.53
N GLU A 185 -11.22 -1.71 -7.40
CA GLU A 185 -9.97 -2.45 -7.53
C GLU A 185 -9.13 -2.29 -6.27
N VAL A 186 -8.87 -3.41 -5.59
CA VAL A 186 -7.94 -3.46 -4.47
C VAL A 186 -6.59 -2.91 -4.96
N PRO A 187 -5.96 -1.97 -4.24
CA PRO A 187 -4.63 -1.49 -4.61
C PRO A 187 -3.70 -2.68 -4.81
N ASN A 188 -3.29 -2.92 -6.04
CA ASN A 188 -2.21 -3.84 -6.32
C ASN A 188 -0.91 -3.16 -5.88
N PRO A 189 0.01 -3.86 -5.18
CA PRO A 189 0.01 -5.28 -4.90
C PRO A 189 -1.06 -5.64 -3.89
N TYR A 190 -1.82 -6.69 -4.21
CA TYR A 190 -2.38 -7.53 -3.15
C TYR A 190 -1.23 -7.79 -2.15
N PRO A 191 -1.42 -7.63 -0.83
CA PRO A 191 -0.33 -7.59 0.16
C PRO A 191 0.49 -8.88 0.33
N GLU A 192 0.44 -9.81 -0.62
CA GLU A 192 1.29 -10.98 -0.69
C GLU A 192 2.17 -10.88 -1.96
N ASN A 193 3.40 -10.35 -1.77
CA ASN A 193 4.65 -10.76 -2.46
C ASN A 193 5.36 -9.78 -3.43
N MET A 194 4.92 -8.53 -3.61
CA MET A 194 5.75 -7.54 -4.34
C MET A 194 5.57 -6.12 -3.81
N LEU A 195 6.39 -5.70 -2.85
CA LEU A 195 6.30 -4.35 -2.27
C LEU A 195 7.25 -3.37 -3.00
N PHE A 196 6.77 -2.20 -3.37
CA PHE A 196 7.59 -1.11 -3.91
C PHE A 196 7.74 0.03 -2.89
N THR A 197 8.97 0.46 -2.62
CA THR A 197 9.27 1.53 -1.65
C THR A 197 10.27 2.53 -2.21
N ALA A 198 10.10 3.82 -1.95
CA ALA A 198 11.08 4.85 -2.28
C ALA A 198 11.50 5.61 -1.02
N GLY A 199 12.81 5.73 -0.78
CA GLY A 199 13.34 6.33 0.45
C GLY A 199 14.86 6.36 0.47
N SER A 200 15.46 6.54 1.65
CA SER A 200 16.92 6.47 1.80
C SER A 200 17.35 5.13 2.39
N LEU A 201 18.46 4.59 1.89
CA LEU A 201 19.05 3.32 2.31
C LEU A 201 19.88 3.44 3.59
N ASP A 202 20.26 4.65 3.98
CA ASP A 202 21.01 4.91 5.20
C ASP A 202 20.21 5.78 6.18
N ALA A 203 20.59 5.70 7.46
CA ALA A 203 19.95 6.47 8.53
C ALA A 203 20.23 7.98 8.41
N LEU A 204 21.20 8.38 7.59
CA LEU A 204 21.60 9.76 7.38
C LEU A 204 20.84 10.44 6.24
N GLY A 205 20.00 9.71 5.50
CA GLY A 205 19.23 10.24 4.39
C GLY A 205 20.02 10.40 3.09
N LYS A 206 21.31 10.05 3.05
CA LYS A 206 22.25 10.37 1.95
C LYS A 206 22.25 9.37 0.80
N LYS A 207 21.54 8.25 0.92
CA LYS A 207 21.49 7.22 -0.13
C LYS A 207 20.06 6.98 -0.64
N PRO A 208 19.49 7.90 -1.43
CA PRO A 208 18.15 7.72 -1.97
C PRO A 208 18.09 6.51 -2.93
N ALA A 209 17.05 5.70 -2.79
CA ALA A 209 16.77 4.57 -3.66
C ALA A 209 15.27 4.32 -3.78
N PHE A 210 14.86 3.91 -4.97
CA PHE A 210 13.63 3.15 -5.15
C PHE A 210 13.96 1.67 -5.04
N GLN A 211 13.08 0.88 -4.43
CA GLN A 211 13.27 -0.53 -4.15
C GLN A 211 12.02 -1.33 -4.48
N LYS A 212 12.22 -2.51 -5.03
CA LYS A 212 11.24 -3.58 -5.20
C LYS A 212 11.67 -4.73 -4.29
N HIS A 213 10.80 -5.07 -3.35
CA HIS A 213 10.98 -6.14 -2.39
C HIS A 213 10.27 -7.39 -2.92
N THR A 214 11.09 -8.35 -3.34
CA THR A 214 10.72 -9.73 -3.68
C THR A 214 11.68 -10.66 -2.92
N ASP A 215 11.92 -11.89 -3.38
CA ASP A 215 12.96 -12.77 -2.83
C ASP A 215 14.35 -12.11 -2.81
N ASN A 216 14.62 -11.26 -3.80
CA ASN A 216 15.76 -10.35 -3.81
C ASN A 216 15.26 -8.90 -3.82
N VAL A 217 15.96 -8.03 -3.09
CA VAL A 217 15.69 -6.58 -3.12
C VAL A 217 16.36 -6.01 -4.36
N ILE A 218 15.55 -5.57 -5.32
CA ILE A 218 16.01 -4.84 -6.50
C ILE A 218 15.91 -3.36 -6.19
N LYS A 219 16.93 -2.57 -6.52
CA LYS A 219 16.93 -1.14 -6.21
C LYS A 219 17.45 -0.27 -7.36
N THR A 220 17.19 1.03 -7.30
CA THR A 220 17.85 1.97 -8.22
C THR A 220 19.35 1.94 -8.00
N GLU A 221 20.12 2.13 -9.08
CA GLU A 221 21.58 2.22 -8.98
C GLU A 221 22.03 3.52 -8.31
N GLU A 222 23.16 3.45 -7.61
CA GLU A 222 23.72 4.60 -6.91
C GLU A 222 24.26 5.64 -7.91
N GLY A 223 24.04 6.92 -7.60
CA GLY A 223 24.59 8.05 -8.35
C GLY A 223 23.54 9.07 -8.77
N VAL A 224 23.99 10.33 -8.81
CA VAL A 224 23.14 11.50 -9.09
C VAL A 224 22.40 11.42 -10.43
N LYS A 225 22.96 10.69 -11.41
CA LYS A 225 22.31 10.47 -12.71
C LYS A 225 20.98 9.71 -12.60
N PHE A 226 20.82 8.86 -11.59
CA PHE A 226 19.58 8.15 -11.35
C PHE A 226 18.66 8.94 -10.43
N LEU A 227 19.14 9.33 -9.24
CA LEU A 227 18.41 10.10 -8.24
C LEU A 227 19.34 11.13 -7.61
N SER A 228 18.98 12.42 -7.66
CA SER A 228 19.77 13.52 -7.11
C SER A 228 19.02 14.24 -5.98
N GLU A 229 19.36 13.95 -4.71
CA GLU A 229 18.67 14.51 -3.53
C GLU A 229 17.12 14.53 -3.66
N PRO A 230 16.49 13.38 -3.97
CA PRO A 230 15.09 13.35 -4.32
C PRO A 230 14.19 13.50 -3.09
N THR A 231 13.13 14.29 -3.23
CA THR A 231 11.95 14.28 -2.37
C THR A 231 10.88 13.43 -3.04
N MET A 232 10.71 12.19 -2.58
CA MET A 232 9.70 11.28 -3.15
C MET A 232 8.29 11.75 -2.78
N VAL A 233 7.39 11.82 -3.76
CA VAL A 233 6.00 12.23 -3.57
C VAL A 233 5.10 11.01 -3.45
N SER A 234 4.97 10.22 -4.52
CA SER A 234 4.04 9.08 -4.56
C SER A 234 4.51 7.97 -5.51
N ILE A 235 3.93 6.79 -5.34
CA ILE A 235 4.18 5.60 -6.16
C ILE A 235 2.82 5.05 -6.58
N HIS A 236 2.65 4.75 -7.87
CA HIS A 236 1.40 4.25 -8.44
C HIS A 236 1.67 3.07 -9.38
N MET A 237 0.87 2.02 -9.29
CA MET A 237 0.89 0.92 -10.26
C MET A 237 -0.19 1.15 -11.31
N ALA A 238 0.18 1.03 -12.58
CA ALA A 238 -0.75 0.97 -13.68
C ALA A 238 -0.69 -0.43 -14.31
N GLU A 239 -1.65 -1.28 -13.93
CA GLU A 239 -1.79 -2.63 -14.47
C GLU A 239 -2.68 -2.60 -15.71
N ILE A 240 -2.09 -2.97 -16.84
CA ILE A 240 -2.73 -2.89 -18.15
C ILE A 240 -3.22 -4.27 -18.61
N SER A 241 -2.56 -5.36 -18.18
CA SER A 241 -2.96 -6.70 -18.54
C SER A 241 -4.15 -7.18 -17.70
N ASN A 242 -5.36 -7.00 -18.22
CA ASN A 242 -6.47 -7.88 -17.85
C ASN A 242 -6.25 -9.23 -18.56
N HIS A 243 -5.55 -10.16 -17.90
CA HIS A 243 -5.42 -11.57 -18.31
C HIS A 243 -4.77 -11.87 -19.69
N SER A 244 -4.09 -10.94 -20.36
CA SER A 244 -3.26 -11.29 -21.53
C SER A 244 -1.91 -11.85 -21.08
N GLU A 245 -1.47 -12.97 -21.67
CA GLU A 245 -0.30 -13.80 -21.31
C GLU A 245 1.07 -13.09 -21.22
N ASN A 246 1.16 -11.79 -21.54
CA ASN A 246 2.39 -11.01 -21.41
C ASN A 246 2.23 -9.88 -20.37
N ASN A 247 2.58 -10.19 -19.11
CA ASN A 247 2.72 -9.23 -17.99
C ASN A 247 3.88 -8.21 -18.18
N GLU A 248 4.42 -8.07 -19.39
CA GLU A 248 5.60 -7.25 -19.69
C GLU A 248 5.27 -5.74 -19.75
N ASP A 249 3.98 -5.39 -19.81
CA ASP A 249 3.52 -4.01 -19.98
C ASP A 249 3.11 -3.31 -18.68
N ASP A 250 3.03 -4.01 -17.55
CA ASP A 250 2.68 -3.41 -16.27
C ASP A 250 3.82 -2.54 -15.76
N ASN A 251 3.51 -1.29 -15.42
CA ASN A 251 4.51 -0.31 -15.02
C ASN A 251 4.19 0.30 -13.65
N VAL A 252 5.25 0.52 -12.88
CA VAL A 252 5.21 1.29 -11.64
C VAL A 252 5.73 2.69 -11.95
N PHE A 253 4.94 3.69 -11.60
CA PHE A 253 5.25 5.10 -11.77
C PHE A 253 5.61 5.74 -10.43
N LEU A 254 6.69 6.51 -10.42
CA LEU A 254 7.16 7.23 -9.26
C LEU A 254 7.15 8.72 -9.55
N PHE A 255 6.58 9.49 -8.65
CA PHE A 255 6.57 10.94 -8.74
C PHE A 255 7.44 11.49 -7.62
N PHE A 256 8.35 12.40 -7.96
CA PHE A 256 9.32 12.95 -7.01
C PHE A 256 9.84 14.30 -7.50
N ILE A 257 10.44 15.05 -6.59
CA ILE A 257 11.20 16.26 -6.89
C ILE A 257 12.68 15.92 -6.73
N GLU A 258 13.56 16.37 -7.62
CA GLU A 258 15.01 16.18 -7.46
C GLU A 258 15.79 17.43 -7.86
N ASP A 259 17.06 17.49 -7.48
CA ASP A 259 17.96 18.54 -7.94
C ASP A 259 18.29 18.34 -9.43
N SER A 260 18.08 19.39 -10.21
CA SER A 260 18.39 19.39 -11.64
C SER A 260 19.89 19.34 -11.86
N LEU A 261 20.33 18.32 -12.60
CA LEU A 261 21.70 18.25 -13.15
C LEU A 261 21.82 18.97 -14.49
N GLU A 262 20.69 19.45 -15.04
CA GLU A 262 20.56 20.01 -16.38
C GLU A 262 20.68 21.55 -16.38
N SER A 263 20.59 22.19 -15.22
CA SER A 263 20.67 23.64 -15.08
C SER A 263 21.96 24.07 -14.39
N GLN A 264 22.56 25.18 -14.85
CA GLN A 264 23.74 25.79 -14.21
C GLN A 264 23.43 26.37 -12.81
N HIS A 265 22.16 26.55 -12.49
CA HIS A 265 21.67 26.92 -11.16
C HIS A 265 21.02 25.71 -10.49
N GLN A 266 21.18 25.55 -9.17
CA GLN A 266 20.58 24.46 -8.41
C GLN A 266 19.06 24.68 -8.34
N THR A 267 18.34 24.15 -9.34
CA THR A 267 16.88 24.23 -9.43
C THR A 267 16.28 22.86 -9.16
N ARG A 268 15.26 22.80 -8.31
CA ARG A 268 14.53 21.55 -8.05
C ARG A 268 13.46 21.37 -9.12
N LEU A 269 13.34 20.17 -9.66
CA LEU A 269 12.39 19.85 -10.74
C LEU A 269 11.49 18.68 -10.35
N SER A 270 10.23 18.76 -10.75
CA SER A 270 9.30 17.63 -10.68
C SER A 270 9.66 16.58 -11.73
N ARG A 271 9.64 15.31 -11.34
CA ARG A 271 9.95 14.15 -12.18
C ARG A 271 8.90 13.08 -12.05
N VAL A 272 8.75 12.32 -13.12
CA VAL A 272 8.11 11.02 -13.11
C VAL A 272 9.12 9.98 -13.57
N ALA A 273 9.23 8.86 -12.85
CA ALA A 273 9.98 7.70 -13.28
C ALA A 273 9.05 6.51 -13.51
N ARG A 274 9.52 5.57 -14.33
CA ARG A 274 8.86 4.33 -14.68
C ARG A 274 9.81 3.16 -14.43
N VAL A 275 9.27 2.06 -13.93
CA VAL A 275 9.93 0.75 -13.85
C VAL A 275 8.93 -0.32 -14.28
N CYS A 276 9.37 -1.34 -15.02
CA CYS A 276 8.53 -2.48 -15.34
C CYS A 276 8.28 -3.32 -14.07
N LYS A 277 7.02 -3.71 -13.82
CA LYS A 277 6.65 -4.56 -12.68
C LYS A 277 7.42 -5.89 -12.69
N SER A 278 7.67 -6.44 -13.88
CA SER A 278 8.40 -7.69 -14.13
C SER A 278 9.93 -7.57 -14.04
N ASP A 279 10.50 -6.38 -13.79
CA ASP A 279 11.95 -6.19 -13.72
C ASP A 279 12.57 -7.04 -12.61
N VAL A 280 13.47 -7.96 -12.98
CA VAL A 280 14.19 -8.87 -12.07
C VAL A 280 15.63 -8.40 -11.76
N GLY A 281 16.03 -7.26 -12.34
CA GLY A 281 17.37 -6.72 -12.30
C GLY A 281 18.36 -7.41 -13.24
N GLY A 282 19.58 -6.86 -13.31
CA GLY A 282 20.64 -7.38 -14.19
C GLY A 282 21.19 -8.74 -13.75
N SER A 283 21.55 -9.59 -14.71
CA SER A 283 22.06 -10.95 -14.45
C SER A 283 23.53 -11.00 -14.04
N THR A 284 24.35 -10.06 -14.53
CA THR A 284 25.80 -9.96 -14.26
C THR A 284 26.19 -8.55 -13.81
N ILE A 285 26.10 -7.58 -14.71
CA ILE A 285 26.23 -6.14 -14.41
C ILE A 285 24.87 -5.63 -13.91
N MET A 286 24.83 -4.67 -12.97
CA MET A 286 23.58 -4.16 -12.39
C MET A 286 22.78 -5.25 -11.63
N ARG A 287 23.48 -6.19 -10.99
CA ARG A 287 22.84 -7.25 -10.18
C ARG A 287 22.04 -6.64 -9.03
N ASN A 288 20.79 -7.08 -8.88
CA ASN A 288 19.83 -6.51 -7.94
C ASN A 288 19.63 -4.99 -8.15
N ARG A 289 19.76 -4.52 -9.41
CA ARG A 289 19.45 -3.14 -9.80
C ARG A 289 18.43 -3.11 -10.91
N PHE A 290 17.51 -2.14 -10.88
CA PHE A 290 16.55 -1.96 -11.95
C PHE A 290 17.26 -1.71 -13.28
N VAL A 291 16.88 -2.47 -14.30
CA VAL A 291 17.35 -2.29 -15.68
C VAL A 291 16.33 -1.55 -16.54
N SER A 292 15.07 -1.48 -16.10
CA SER A 292 13.97 -0.77 -16.74
C SER A 292 13.67 0.61 -16.14
N PHE A 293 14.53 1.09 -15.22
CA PHE A 293 14.35 2.41 -14.60
C PHE A 293 14.60 3.52 -15.61
N LEU A 294 13.56 4.28 -15.91
CA LEU A 294 13.61 5.48 -16.75
C LEU A 294 12.98 6.64 -15.99
N LYS A 295 13.49 7.86 -16.19
CA LYS A 295 12.91 9.09 -15.60
C LYS A 295 12.73 10.18 -16.65
N ALA A 296 11.74 11.02 -16.42
CA ALA A 296 11.33 12.13 -17.28
C ALA A 296 10.98 13.34 -16.42
N ARG A 297 11.12 14.54 -16.98
CA ARG A 297 10.61 15.78 -16.42
C ARG A 297 9.08 15.77 -16.42
N LEU A 298 8.48 16.24 -15.33
CA LEU A 298 7.04 16.38 -15.18
C LEU A 298 6.66 17.85 -15.14
N ASP A 299 6.10 18.36 -16.23
CA ASP A 299 5.79 19.78 -16.41
C ASP A 299 4.30 20.08 -16.23
N CYS A 300 4.03 21.01 -15.32
CA CYS A 300 2.71 21.64 -15.13
C CYS A 300 2.84 23.13 -15.49
N PRO A 301 2.36 23.56 -16.66
CA PRO A 301 2.49 24.95 -17.09
C PRO A 301 1.51 25.86 -16.32
N PHE A 302 1.99 26.50 -15.25
CA PHE A 302 1.35 27.61 -14.54
C PHE A 302 2.39 28.43 -13.76
N GLY A 303 2.04 29.64 -13.34
CA GLY A 303 2.93 30.55 -12.62
C GLY A 303 3.78 31.45 -13.52
N ASP A 304 4.69 32.19 -12.91
CA ASP A 304 5.57 33.15 -13.60
C ASP A 304 6.57 32.43 -14.53
N VAL A 305 6.89 33.08 -15.65
CA VAL A 305 7.85 32.60 -16.65
C VAL A 305 9.21 32.35 -15.97
N GLY A 306 9.61 31.09 -15.87
CA GLY A 306 10.89 30.66 -15.31
C GLY A 306 10.84 30.02 -13.91
N ALA A 307 9.68 30.04 -13.22
CA ALA A 307 9.51 29.31 -11.97
C ALA A 307 9.19 27.82 -12.21
N ALA A 308 9.94 26.92 -11.58
CA ALA A 308 9.65 25.50 -11.65
C ALA A 308 8.41 25.14 -10.82
N ALA A 309 7.48 24.39 -11.41
CA ALA A 309 6.34 23.83 -10.71
C ALA A 309 6.78 22.57 -9.94
N LEU A 310 6.58 22.56 -8.61
CA LEU A 310 6.94 21.46 -7.72
C LEU A 310 5.72 20.65 -7.32
N VAL A 311 5.69 19.37 -7.73
CA VAL A 311 4.61 18.43 -7.44
C VAL A 311 4.51 18.18 -5.94
N GLN A 312 3.31 18.25 -5.38
CA GLN A 312 3.05 18.03 -3.96
C GLN A 312 2.41 16.67 -3.71
N ASP A 313 1.44 16.30 -4.53
CA ASP A 313 0.75 15.02 -4.47
C ASP A 313 0.25 14.58 -5.86
N VAL A 314 0.04 13.28 -6.04
CA VAL A 314 -0.47 12.70 -7.28
C VAL A 314 -1.52 11.64 -6.97
N PHE A 315 -2.69 11.77 -7.58
CA PHE A 315 -3.80 10.83 -7.54
C PHE A 315 -3.97 10.15 -8.90
N PHE A 316 -4.12 8.83 -8.93
CA PHE A 316 -4.35 8.08 -10.16
C PHE A 316 -5.84 7.72 -10.31
N LEU A 317 -6.46 8.25 -11.35
CA LEU A 317 -7.84 7.95 -11.72
C LEU A 317 -7.85 6.94 -12.87
N ARG A 318 -8.22 5.69 -12.55
CA ARG A 318 -8.31 4.61 -13.52
C ARG A 318 -9.60 4.68 -14.36
N ASP A 319 -9.46 4.62 -15.67
CA ASP A 319 -10.58 4.42 -16.60
C ASP A 319 -10.87 2.91 -16.73
N LYS A 320 -12.06 2.51 -16.27
CA LYS A 320 -12.49 1.10 -16.23
C LYS A 320 -12.70 0.49 -17.62
N ASN A 321 -13.01 1.30 -18.62
CA ASN A 321 -13.30 0.83 -19.97
C ASN A 321 -12.04 0.81 -20.84
N ASN A 322 -11.12 1.74 -20.61
CA ASN A 322 -9.86 1.79 -21.32
C ASN A 322 -8.74 2.34 -20.43
N ILE A 323 -7.98 1.43 -19.83
CA ILE A 323 -6.84 1.76 -18.95
C ILE A 323 -5.88 2.79 -19.56
N LYS A 324 -5.71 2.82 -20.89
CA LYS A 324 -4.82 3.78 -21.58
C LYS A 324 -5.30 5.24 -21.42
N ASN A 325 -6.60 5.45 -21.20
CA ASN A 325 -7.21 6.75 -20.97
C ASN A 325 -7.16 7.20 -19.50
N SER A 326 -6.67 6.36 -18.60
CA SER A 326 -6.51 6.72 -17.18
C SER A 326 -5.65 7.97 -17.00
N LEU A 327 -5.94 8.73 -15.95
CA LEU A 327 -5.34 10.04 -15.72
C LEU A 327 -4.60 10.08 -14.38
N PHE A 328 -3.42 10.67 -14.36
CA PHE A 328 -2.78 11.15 -13.14
C PHE A 328 -3.14 12.60 -12.92
N TYR A 329 -3.82 12.91 -11.82
CA TYR A 329 -4.04 14.26 -11.34
C TYR A 329 -2.93 14.60 -10.35
N ALA A 330 -2.17 15.65 -10.60
CA ALA A 330 -1.10 16.07 -9.73
C ALA A 330 -1.30 17.54 -9.32
N THR A 331 -1.10 17.80 -8.03
CA THR A 331 -1.12 19.13 -7.44
C THR A 331 0.29 19.70 -7.45
N PHE A 332 0.43 20.96 -7.81
CA PHE A 332 1.73 21.64 -7.90
C PHE A 332 1.69 22.96 -7.16
N ILE A 333 2.85 23.36 -6.64
CA ILE A 333 3.09 24.69 -6.09
C ILE A 333 4.23 25.33 -6.88
N SER A 334 4.11 26.62 -7.20
CA SER A 334 5.19 27.38 -7.84
C SER A 334 6.38 27.52 -6.87
N ASN A 335 7.58 27.18 -7.32
CA ASN A 335 8.79 27.38 -6.53
C ASN A 335 8.99 28.88 -6.29
N LYS A 336 9.02 29.30 -5.02
CA LYS A 336 9.03 30.72 -4.61
C LYS A 336 10.18 31.45 -5.29
N ASN A 337 9.84 32.49 -6.06
CA ASN A 337 10.82 33.51 -6.43
C ASN A 337 11.02 34.39 -5.18
N PRO A 338 12.24 34.83 -4.83
CA PRO A 338 12.47 35.66 -3.64
C PRO A 338 11.67 36.98 -3.65
N SER A 339 11.18 37.38 -4.82
CA SER A 339 10.39 38.58 -5.08
C SER A 339 8.87 38.38 -5.07
N SER A 340 8.34 37.15 -4.98
CA SER A 340 6.90 36.90 -4.98
C SER A 340 6.38 36.52 -3.58
N THR A 341 5.35 37.24 -3.12
CA THR A 341 4.73 37.08 -1.79
C THR A 341 3.65 36.01 -1.74
N CYS A 342 3.27 35.42 -2.88
CA CYS A 342 2.18 34.44 -2.96
C CYS A 342 2.63 33.17 -3.69
N SER A 343 2.47 32.01 -3.05
CA SER A 343 2.70 30.71 -3.67
C SER A 343 1.47 30.30 -4.45
N GLN A 344 1.56 30.31 -5.79
CA GLN A 344 0.48 29.85 -6.65
C GLN A 344 0.42 28.32 -6.65
N SER A 345 -0.79 27.77 -6.83
CA SER A 345 -1.01 26.34 -6.96
C SER A 345 -1.83 26.01 -8.20
N ALA A 346 -1.62 24.82 -8.76
CA ALA A 346 -2.43 24.34 -9.88
C ALA A 346 -2.60 22.82 -9.82
N VAL A 347 -3.63 22.36 -10.52
CA VAL A 347 -3.88 20.94 -10.76
C VAL A 347 -3.66 20.64 -12.24
N CYS A 348 -2.86 19.61 -12.50
CA CYS A 348 -2.50 19.16 -13.82
C CYS A 348 -2.88 17.69 -14.01
N ALA A 349 -3.45 17.36 -15.17
CA ALA A 349 -3.93 16.02 -15.51
C ALA A 349 -3.17 15.41 -16.69
N TYR A 350 -2.48 14.29 -16.43
CA TYR A 350 -1.63 13.60 -17.39
C TYR A 350 -2.25 12.25 -17.79
N ARG A 351 -2.40 11.98 -19.09
CA ARG A 351 -2.87 10.66 -19.55
C ARG A 351 -1.77 9.61 -19.39
N LEU A 352 -2.16 8.41 -18.95
CA LEU A 352 -1.26 7.27 -18.85
C LEU A 352 -0.62 6.95 -20.20
N SER A 353 -1.37 7.02 -21.30
CA SER A 353 -0.84 6.86 -22.67
C SER A 353 0.30 7.81 -22.99
N ASP A 354 0.17 9.08 -22.59
CA ASP A 354 1.10 10.14 -22.94
C ASP A 354 2.39 9.99 -22.12
N ILE A 355 2.28 9.71 -20.82
CA ILE A 355 3.43 9.38 -19.96
C ILE A 355 4.17 8.16 -20.52
N ARG A 356 3.46 7.09 -20.91
CA ARG A 356 4.10 5.90 -21.49
C ARG A 356 4.81 6.22 -22.79
N HIS A 357 4.20 7.02 -23.67
CA HIS A 357 4.77 7.37 -24.96
C HIS A 357 6.13 8.07 -24.82
N VAL A 358 6.23 8.95 -23.82
CA VAL A 358 7.44 9.67 -23.46
C VAL A 358 8.61 8.74 -23.12
N PHE A 359 8.35 7.54 -22.59
CA PHE A 359 9.36 6.51 -22.31
C PHE A 359 9.59 5.50 -23.46
N THR A 360 8.90 5.68 -24.59
CA THR A 360 8.99 4.79 -25.77
C THR A 360 9.52 5.49 -27.03
N GLY A 361 9.44 6.83 -27.10
CA GLY A 361 9.91 7.64 -28.24
C GLY A 361 11.08 8.57 -27.86
N GLY A 362 11.83 9.07 -28.86
CA GLY A 362 12.86 10.11 -28.68
C GLY A 362 12.28 11.47 -28.24
N LEU A 363 13.13 12.47 -27.94
CA LEU A 363 12.73 13.78 -27.38
C LEU A 363 11.52 14.41 -28.11
N VAL A 364 10.42 14.65 -27.39
CA VAL A 364 9.25 15.38 -27.91
C VAL A 364 8.82 16.46 -26.91
N SER A 365 8.62 17.69 -27.41
CA SER A 365 8.01 18.80 -26.67
C SER A 365 6.63 19.11 -27.26
N ARG A 366 5.69 19.53 -26.41
CA ARG A 366 4.33 19.92 -26.84
C ARG A 366 4.20 21.44 -26.83
N SER A 367 3.89 22.02 -27.99
CA SER A 367 3.66 23.45 -28.11
C SER A 367 2.41 23.91 -27.34
N PRO A 368 2.29 25.20 -26.97
CA PRO A 368 1.07 25.77 -26.41
C PRO A 368 -0.17 25.62 -27.31
N SER A 369 0.04 25.44 -28.62
CA SER A 369 -1.00 25.15 -29.62
C SER A 369 -1.40 23.67 -29.70
N GLY A 370 -0.77 22.80 -28.91
CA GLY A 370 -1.11 21.38 -28.79
C GLY A 370 -0.42 20.45 -29.79
N SER A 371 0.52 20.95 -30.61
CA SER A 371 1.30 20.18 -31.57
C SER A 371 2.56 19.59 -30.95
N TRP A 372 3.01 18.42 -31.42
CA TRP A 372 4.22 17.74 -30.96
C TRP A 372 5.39 18.04 -31.90
N THR A 373 6.54 18.41 -31.34
CA THR A 373 7.78 18.65 -32.11
C THR A 373 8.96 17.89 -31.52
N THR A 374 9.80 17.34 -32.40
CA THR A 374 11.05 16.65 -32.04
C THR A 374 12.16 17.67 -31.76
N VAL A 375 12.93 17.46 -30.69
CA VAL A 375 14.08 18.32 -30.33
C VAL A 375 15.37 17.58 -30.65
N THR A 376 16.20 18.16 -31.54
CA THR A 376 17.56 17.69 -31.83
C THR A 376 18.57 18.62 -31.17
N GLU A 377 19.34 18.13 -30.20
CA GLU A 377 20.49 18.83 -29.62
C GLU A 377 21.72 17.89 -29.57
N PRO A 378 22.95 18.43 -29.65
CA PRO A 378 24.13 17.68 -30.08
C PRO A 378 25.06 17.26 -28.92
N PHE A 379 24.61 16.53 -27.91
CA PHE A 379 25.50 15.93 -26.87
C PHE A 379 24.93 14.60 -26.32
N PRO A 380 25.77 13.65 -25.86
CA PRO A 380 25.36 12.28 -25.53
C PRO A 380 24.45 12.19 -24.29
N PRO A 381 23.66 11.11 -24.12
CA PRO A 381 22.26 11.19 -23.72
C PRO A 381 22.08 11.39 -22.21
N LEU A 382 21.77 12.62 -21.81
CA LEU A 382 20.92 12.85 -20.65
C LEU A 382 19.48 12.73 -21.15
N TYR A 383 18.81 11.64 -20.77
CA TYR A 383 17.42 11.31 -21.14
C TYR A 383 16.46 12.42 -20.68
N LEU A 384 16.32 13.46 -21.48
CA LEU A 384 15.44 14.61 -21.23
C LEU A 384 14.11 14.41 -21.94
N HIS A 385 13.39 13.42 -21.45
CA HIS A 385 12.00 13.19 -21.79
C HIS A 385 11.12 14.12 -20.93
N THR A 386 10.13 14.79 -21.54
CA THR A 386 9.24 15.71 -20.82
C THR A 386 7.79 15.28 -20.97
N VAL A 387 7.09 15.17 -19.84
CA VAL A 387 5.65 14.94 -19.77
C VAL A 387 4.95 16.27 -19.51
N SER A 388 4.08 16.69 -20.43
CA SER A 388 3.28 17.92 -20.32
C SER A 388 1.78 17.61 -20.26
N THR A 389 0.97 18.58 -19.85
CA THR A 389 -0.41 18.41 -19.37
C THR A 389 -1.30 19.58 -19.75
N LYS A 390 -2.61 19.39 -19.59
CA LYS A 390 -3.57 20.50 -19.44
C LYS A 390 -3.56 20.98 -17.99
N THR A 391 -3.55 22.29 -17.80
CA THR A 391 -3.50 22.91 -16.47
C THR A 391 -4.81 23.60 -16.13
N ARG A 392 -5.21 23.50 -14.86
CA ARG A 392 -6.26 24.35 -14.28
C ARG A 392 -5.69 24.97 -13.00
N THR A 393 -5.55 26.29 -13.01
CA THR A 393 -5.20 27.09 -11.82
C THR A 393 -6.41 27.14 -10.88
N ILE A 394 -6.16 27.01 -9.57
CA ILE A 394 -7.18 27.14 -8.52
C ILE A 394 -7.19 28.57 -8.01
#